data_AF-A0A1V5P7Q7-F1
#
_entry.id   AF-A0A1V5P7Q7-F1
#
_cell.length_a   1.000
_cell.length_b   1.000
_cell.length_c   1.000
_cell.angle_alpha   90.00
_cell.angle_beta   90.00
_cell.angle_gamma   90.00
#
_symmetry.space_group_name_H-M   'P 1'
#
loop_
_entity.id
_entity.type
_entity.pdbx_description
1 polymer ?
#
loop_
_entity_poly.entity_id
_entity_poly.type
_entity_poly.pdbx_seq_one_letter_code
_entity_poly.pdbx_strand_id
1 'polypeptide(L)'
;MDEFESEPYCYPQNILGDEHKQFGMGRNAWLSGTSSWTYQAATQYICGVRATFDGLLVDPCIPKAWKGFEITRKFRGATYNISVKNPKGVSKGVVSVKVDGKDIEGQVLPIFEKGGHVVEVLMG
;
A
#
# COMPACT_ATOMS: atom_id res chain seq x y z
N MET A 1 -24.77 -2.07 -16.30
CA MET A 1 -23.76 -1.26 -15.59
C MET A 1 -24.52 -0.38 -14.59
N ASP A 2 -25.35 -0.97 -13.72
CA ASP A 2 -26.59 -0.26 -13.35
C ASP A 2 -26.86 -0.14 -11.84
N GLU A 3 -25.86 -0.39 -10.99
CA GLU A 3 -26.00 -0.20 -9.53
C GLU A 3 -25.11 0.94 -9.02
N PHE A 4 -23.83 0.97 -9.45
CA PHE A 4 -22.92 2.09 -9.16
C PHE A 4 -23.03 3.19 -10.23
N GLU A 5 -23.91 4.17 -9.99
CA GLU A 5 -24.11 5.32 -10.90
C GLU A 5 -23.18 6.51 -10.58
N SER A 6 -21.87 6.29 -10.71
CA SER A 6 -20.85 7.34 -10.63
C SER A 6 -19.66 6.97 -11.53
N GLU A 7 -18.72 7.89 -11.73
CA GLU A 7 -17.52 7.66 -12.54
C GLU A 7 -16.72 6.47 -11.99
N PRO A 8 -16.47 5.42 -12.80
CA PRO A 8 -15.93 4.14 -12.32
C PRO A 8 -14.42 4.16 -12.03
N TYR A 9 -13.81 5.35 -12.04
CA TYR A 9 -12.36 5.55 -11.90
C TYR A 9 -12.00 6.57 -10.82
N CYS A 10 -12.99 7.14 -10.12
CA CYS A 10 -12.75 7.99 -8.96
C CYS A 10 -13.65 7.57 -7.79
N TYR A 11 -13.32 8.05 -6.60
CA TYR A 11 -14.15 7.79 -5.42
C TYR A 11 -15.28 8.80 -5.32
N PRO A 12 -16.52 8.35 -5.06
CA PRO A 12 -17.59 9.23 -4.59
C PRO A 12 -17.42 9.53 -3.11
N GLN A 13 -18.10 10.58 -2.65
CA GLN A 13 -18.19 10.86 -1.22
C GLN A 13 -19.03 9.82 -0.48
N ASN A 14 -20.10 9.33 -1.11
CA ASN A 14 -20.98 8.33 -0.53
C ASN A 14 -21.55 7.36 -1.58
N ILE A 15 -21.88 6.15 -1.10
CA ILE A 15 -22.66 5.13 -1.79
C ILE A 15 -23.88 4.85 -0.92
N LEU A 16 -25.07 4.77 -1.51
CA LEU A 16 -26.30 4.56 -0.76
C LEU A 16 -26.34 3.16 -0.14
N GLY A 17 -26.65 3.10 1.15
CA GLY A 17 -26.75 1.86 1.93
C GLY A 17 -27.99 1.03 1.61
N ASP A 18 -28.04 -0.19 2.13
CA ASP A 18 -29.05 -1.23 1.84
C ASP A 18 -30.47 -0.85 2.29
N GLU A 19 -30.58 0.09 3.22
CA GLU A 19 -31.85 0.68 3.65
C GLU A 19 -32.51 1.58 2.58
N HIS A 20 -31.76 2.02 1.56
CA HIS A 20 -32.27 2.93 0.52
C HIS A 20 -32.76 2.17 -0.71
N LYS A 21 -33.86 2.63 -1.34
CA LYS A 21 -34.44 2.03 -2.56
C LYS A 21 -33.50 2.01 -3.78
N GLN A 22 -32.42 2.77 -3.72
CA GLN A 22 -31.40 2.91 -4.77
C GLN A 22 -30.03 2.47 -4.22
N PHE A 23 -30.02 1.37 -3.46
CA PHE A 23 -28.81 0.76 -2.90
C PHE A 23 -27.68 0.69 -3.94
N GLY A 24 -26.45 0.96 -3.50
CA GLY A 24 -25.24 0.89 -4.33
C GLY A 24 -24.98 2.11 -5.23
N MET A 25 -25.93 3.05 -5.33
CA MET A 25 -25.77 4.27 -6.12
C MET A 25 -24.75 5.24 -5.51
N GLY A 26 -23.75 5.65 -6.29
CA GLY A 26 -22.76 6.66 -5.91
C GLY A 26 -23.28 8.09 -6.03
N ARG A 27 -22.88 8.99 -5.11
CA ARG A 27 -23.20 10.42 -5.15
C ARG A 27 -21.98 11.27 -4.80
N ASN A 28 -21.99 12.52 -5.28
CA ASN A 28 -20.94 13.51 -5.01
C ASN A 28 -19.54 12.99 -5.38
N ALA A 29 -19.36 12.68 -6.67
CA ALA A 29 -18.10 12.21 -7.22
C ALA A 29 -16.95 13.22 -7.05
N TRP A 30 -15.72 12.74 -7.21
CA TRP A 30 -14.46 13.49 -7.27
C TRP A 30 -14.01 14.17 -5.97
N LEU A 31 -14.77 15.14 -5.47
CA LEU A 31 -14.32 16.08 -4.45
C LEU A 31 -14.58 15.56 -3.04
N SER A 32 -13.91 14.46 -2.70
CA SER A 32 -13.99 13.83 -1.37
C SER A 32 -12.61 13.48 -0.81
N GLY A 33 -12.48 13.58 0.52
CA GLY A 33 -11.32 13.08 1.25
C GLY A 33 -11.12 11.56 1.14
N THR A 34 -12.12 10.82 0.64
CA THR A 34 -12.03 9.38 0.34
C THR A 34 -10.78 9.08 -0.50
N SER A 35 -10.47 9.90 -1.50
CA SER A 35 -9.29 9.71 -2.36
C SER A 35 -7.98 9.72 -1.56
N SER A 36 -7.81 10.71 -0.66
CA SER A 36 -6.60 10.83 0.15
C SER A 36 -6.48 9.70 1.18
N TRP A 37 -7.59 9.34 1.83
CA TRP A 37 -7.59 8.27 2.84
C TRP A 37 -7.38 6.89 2.23
N THR A 38 -8.02 6.59 1.10
CA THR A 38 -7.83 5.32 0.42
C THR A 38 -6.41 5.18 -0.14
N TYR A 39 -5.81 6.27 -0.66
CA TYR A 39 -4.40 6.27 -1.04
C TYR A 39 -3.48 5.93 0.13
N GLN A 40 -3.70 6.54 1.30
CA GLN A 40 -2.91 6.24 2.50
C GLN A 40 -3.13 4.80 2.96
N ALA A 41 -4.38 4.35 3.07
CA ALA A 41 -4.70 2.98 3.47
C ALA A 41 -4.03 1.95 2.55
N ALA A 42 -4.19 2.10 1.22
CA ALA A 42 -3.63 1.18 0.24
C ALA A 42 -2.10 1.17 0.26
N THR A 43 -1.46 2.34 0.20
CA THR A 43 0.01 2.41 0.03
C THR A 43 0.78 2.23 1.33
N GLN A 44 0.29 2.81 2.44
CA GLN A 44 1.05 2.89 3.70
C GLN A 44 0.73 1.77 4.68
N TYR A 45 -0.48 1.19 4.61
CA TYR A 45 -0.96 0.23 5.60
C TYR A 45 -1.27 -1.14 5.01
N ILE A 46 -1.82 -1.22 3.79
CA ILE A 46 -2.02 -2.51 3.09
C ILE A 46 -0.71 -2.94 2.45
N CYS A 47 -0.16 -2.16 1.50
CA CYS A 47 1.18 -2.40 0.98
C CYS A 47 2.27 -2.16 2.04
N GLY A 48 1.96 -1.41 3.10
CA GLY A 48 2.82 -1.31 4.28
C GLY A 48 4.04 -0.42 4.12
N VAL A 49 4.14 0.40 3.06
CA VAL A 49 5.32 1.24 2.80
C VAL A 49 5.04 2.67 3.26
N ARG A 50 5.57 3.06 4.41
CA ARG A 50 5.27 4.37 5.03
C ARG A 50 6.49 5.06 5.60
N ALA A 51 6.53 6.37 5.42
CA ALA A 51 7.60 7.20 5.96
C ALA A 51 7.51 7.26 7.49
N THR A 52 8.66 7.17 8.15
CA THR A 52 8.83 7.41 9.59
C THR A 52 9.87 8.50 9.80
N PHE A 53 10.15 8.87 11.05
CA PHE A 53 11.21 9.81 11.35
C PHE A 53 12.59 9.24 10.96
N ASP A 54 12.83 7.98 11.32
CA ASP A 54 14.15 7.32 11.21
C ASP A 54 14.40 6.63 9.86
N GLY A 55 13.37 6.44 9.05
CA GLY A 55 13.51 5.80 7.75
C GLY A 55 12.19 5.46 7.06
N LEU A 56 12.26 4.58 6.06
CA LEU A 56 11.09 4.08 5.36
C LEU A 56 10.70 2.71 5.93
N LEU A 57 9.56 2.62 6.61
CA LEU A 57 9.07 1.35 7.17
C LEU A 57 8.41 0.51 6.07
N VAL A 58 8.69 -0.80 6.08
CA VAL A 58 8.02 -1.80 5.25
C VAL A 58 7.36 -2.86 6.13
N ASP A 59 6.05 -2.70 6.37
CA ASP A 59 5.21 -3.56 7.23
C ASP A 59 3.91 -3.94 6.49
N PRO A 60 3.97 -4.80 5.46
CA PRO A 60 2.81 -5.17 4.63
C PRO A 60 1.74 -5.94 5.42
N CYS A 61 0.48 -5.58 5.17
CA CYS A 61 -0.70 -6.28 5.67
C CYS A 61 -1.65 -6.57 4.50
N ILE A 62 -1.42 -7.67 3.80
CA ILE A 62 -2.03 -7.99 2.50
C ILE A 62 -2.95 -9.22 2.56
N PRO A 63 -3.82 -9.42 1.56
CA PRO A 63 -4.60 -10.65 1.45
C PRO A 63 -3.70 -11.90 1.35
N LYS A 64 -4.09 -12.99 2.01
CA LYS A 64 -3.35 -14.28 2.00
C LYS A 64 -3.10 -14.85 0.60
N ALA A 65 -3.98 -14.51 -0.35
CA ALA A 65 -3.89 -14.95 -1.73
C ALA A 65 -2.73 -14.30 -2.50
N TRP A 66 -2.23 -13.14 -2.05
CA TRP A 66 -1.13 -12.45 -2.72
C TRP A 66 0.19 -13.15 -2.43
N LYS A 67 0.86 -13.63 -3.47
CA LYS A 67 2.21 -14.23 -3.37
C LYS A 67 3.33 -13.20 -3.22
N GLY A 68 3.02 -11.93 -3.44
CA GLY A 68 3.95 -10.83 -3.41
C GLY A 68 3.47 -9.66 -4.25
N PHE A 69 4.21 -8.57 -4.22
CA PHE A 69 4.02 -7.40 -5.07
C PHE A 69 5.32 -6.59 -5.14
N GLU A 70 5.38 -5.65 -6.08
CA GLU A 70 6.50 -4.72 -6.20
C GLU A 70 6.00 -3.28 -6.09
N ILE A 71 6.80 -2.42 -5.46
CA ILE A 71 6.51 -0.99 -5.35
C ILE A 71 7.80 -0.18 -5.44
N THR A 72 7.77 0.85 -6.28
CA THR A 72 8.85 1.83 -6.37
C THR A 72 8.46 3.07 -5.57
N ARG A 73 9.25 3.41 -4.55
CA ARG A 73 9.02 4.57 -3.68
C ARG A 73 10.20 5.53 -3.74
N LYS A 74 9.95 6.77 -4.18
CA LYS A 74 10.89 7.88 -3.97
C LYS A 74 10.74 8.41 -2.55
N PHE A 75 11.84 8.47 -1.81
CA PHE A 75 11.85 8.92 -0.42
C PHE A 75 13.19 9.59 -0.08
N ARG A 76 13.14 10.83 0.41
CA ARG A 76 14.30 11.62 0.87
C ARG A 76 15.50 11.66 -0.10
N GLY A 77 15.24 11.76 -1.41
CA GLY A 77 16.27 11.90 -2.45
C GLY A 77 16.67 10.59 -3.14
N ALA A 78 16.34 9.43 -2.56
CA ALA A 78 16.59 8.12 -3.14
C ALA A 78 15.32 7.43 -3.66
N THR A 79 15.51 6.41 -4.49
CA THR A 79 14.44 5.53 -5.01
C THR A 79 14.64 4.13 -4.45
N TYR A 80 13.61 3.59 -3.79
CA TYR A 80 13.59 2.25 -3.22
C TYR A 80 12.71 1.38 -4.12
N ASN A 81 13.28 0.34 -4.72
CA ASN A 81 12.56 -0.66 -5.50
C ASN A 81 12.32 -1.87 -4.59
N ILE A 82 11.12 -1.94 -4.03
CA ILE A 82 10.77 -2.88 -2.96
C ILE A 82 10.01 -4.05 -3.59
N SER A 83 10.55 -5.26 -3.45
CA SER A 83 9.91 -6.52 -3.84
C SER A 83 9.52 -7.28 -2.58
N VAL A 84 8.21 -7.47 -2.38
CA VAL A 84 7.65 -8.23 -1.26
C VAL A 84 7.29 -9.62 -1.73
N LYS A 85 7.74 -10.66 -1.01
CA LYS A 85 7.42 -12.07 -1.26
C LYS A 85 6.66 -12.65 -0.07
N ASN A 86 5.56 -13.35 -0.33
CA ASN A 86 4.70 -13.99 0.66
C ASN A 86 4.45 -15.46 0.32
N PRO A 87 5.48 -16.33 0.40
CA PRO A 87 5.36 -17.74 0.01
C PRO A 87 4.37 -18.51 0.90
N LYS A 88 4.29 -18.15 2.19
CA LYS A 88 3.41 -18.80 3.18
C LYS A 88 1.95 -18.30 3.15
N GLY A 89 1.65 -17.26 2.37
CA GLY A 89 0.29 -16.70 2.31
C GLY A 89 -0.21 -16.17 3.66
N VAL A 90 0.67 -15.55 4.44
CA VAL A 90 0.26 -14.87 5.69
C VAL A 90 -0.36 -13.52 5.36
N SER A 91 -1.15 -12.96 6.27
CA SER A 91 -1.71 -11.62 6.07
C SER A 91 -0.78 -10.51 6.53
N LYS A 92 0.06 -10.76 7.54
CA LYS A 92 0.99 -9.79 8.12
C LYS A 92 2.17 -10.54 8.73
N GLY A 93 3.31 -9.86 8.85
CA GLY A 93 4.54 -10.39 9.44
C GLY A 93 5.68 -10.39 8.43
N VAL A 94 6.77 -9.72 8.79
CA VAL A 94 8.02 -9.68 8.00
C VAL A 94 9.06 -10.52 8.73
N VAL A 95 9.65 -11.46 8.01
CA VAL A 95 10.69 -12.38 8.52
C VAL A 95 12.08 -11.81 8.29
N SER A 96 12.32 -11.20 7.12
CA SER A 96 13.61 -10.62 6.78
C SER A 96 13.48 -9.51 5.76
N VAL A 97 14.42 -8.56 5.81
CA VAL A 97 14.57 -7.47 4.85
C VAL A 97 16.02 -7.40 4.40
N LYS A 98 16.23 -7.32 3.08
CA LYS A 98 17.53 -7.06 2.47
C LYS A 98 17.51 -5.73 1.74
N VAL A 99 18.59 -4.98 1.86
CA VAL A 99 18.84 -3.74 1.11
C VAL A 99 20.15 -3.88 0.36
N ASP A 100 20.09 -3.74 -0.96
CA ASP A 100 21.22 -3.94 -1.87
C ASP A 100 21.95 -5.28 -1.62
N GLY A 101 21.16 -6.33 -1.39
CA GLY A 101 21.63 -7.70 -1.14
C GLY A 101 22.11 -7.99 0.29
N LYS A 102 22.11 -7.01 1.19
CA LYS A 102 22.55 -7.17 2.59
C LYS A 102 21.36 -7.20 3.53
N ASP A 103 21.31 -8.19 4.44
CA ASP A 103 20.29 -8.26 5.49
C ASP A 103 20.42 -7.07 6.46
N ILE A 104 19.28 -6.53 6.87
CA ILE A 104 19.18 -5.49 7.91
C ILE A 104 18.37 -6.02 9.10
N GLU A 105 18.58 -5.42 10.27
CA GLU A 105 17.73 -5.66 11.43
C GLU A 105 16.45 -4.82 11.36
N GLY A 106 15.32 -5.45 11.64
CA GLY A 106 14.01 -4.80 11.64
C GLY A 106 13.45 -4.54 10.24
N GLN A 107 12.55 -3.55 10.15
CA GLN A 107 11.73 -3.27 8.96
C GLN A 107 11.88 -1.82 8.47
N VAL A 108 12.71 -1.02 9.15
CA VAL A 108 12.95 0.38 8.81
C VAL A 108 14.16 0.45 7.90
N LEU A 109 13.93 0.77 6.64
CA LEU A 109 14.99 0.91 5.64
C LEU A 109 15.85 2.15 5.98
N PRO A 110 17.18 2.06 5.83
CA PRO A 110 18.08 3.19 6.04
C PRO A 110 17.78 4.31 5.06
N ILE A 111 18.10 5.54 5.47
CA ILE A 111 17.93 6.72 4.64
C ILE A 111 19.12 6.86 3.70
N PHE A 112 18.86 6.85 2.40
CA PHE A 112 19.81 7.24 1.37
C PHE A 112 19.46 8.60 0.77
N GLU A 113 20.48 9.40 0.45
CA GLU A 113 20.31 10.76 -0.09
C GLU A 113 20.15 10.79 -1.62
N LYS A 114 20.55 9.72 -2.31
CA LYS A 114 20.48 9.59 -3.78
C LYS A 114 20.60 8.13 -4.21
N GLY A 115 20.24 7.85 -5.46
CA GLY A 115 20.44 6.54 -6.08
C GLY A 115 19.19 5.66 -6.07
N GLY A 116 19.32 4.50 -6.70
CA GLY A 116 18.32 3.44 -6.71
C GLY A 116 18.78 2.27 -5.86
N HIS A 117 17.97 1.86 -4.90
CA HIS A 117 18.26 0.79 -3.96
C HIS A 117 17.26 -0.35 -4.14
N VAL A 118 17.76 -1.58 -4.16
CA VAL A 118 16.93 -2.78 -4.28
C VAL A 118 16.61 -3.28 -2.89
N VAL A 119 15.33 -3.47 -2.61
CA VAL A 119 14.85 -3.93 -1.31
C VAL A 119 14.07 -5.22 -1.52
N GLU A 120 14.46 -6.28 -0.83
CA GLU A 120 13.75 -7.55 -0.84
C GLU A 120 13.16 -7.81 0.54
N VAL A 121 11.85 -8.04 0.60
CA VAL A 121 11.12 -8.30 1.84
C VAL A 121 10.48 -9.67 1.77
N LEU A 122 10.74 -10.50 2.78
CA LEU A 122 10.13 -11.80 2.93
C LEU A 122 9.10 -11.76 4.07
N MET A 123 7.85 -12.09 3.74
CA MET A 123 6.78 -12.31 4.71
C MET A 123 6.72 -13.78 5.13
N GLY A 124 6.26 -14.07 6.35
CA GLY A 124 6.01 -15.43 6.80
C GLY A 124 5.94 -15.63 8.30
#